data_AF-A0A0R1MDI2-F1
#
_entry.id   AF-A0A0R1MDI2-F1
#
_cell.length_a   1.000
_cell.length_b   1.000
_cell.length_c   1.000
_cell.angle_alpha   90.00
_cell.angle_beta   90.00
_cell.angle_gamma   90.00
#
_symmetry.space_group_name_H-M   'P 1'
#
loop_
_entity.id
_entity.type
_entity.pdbx_description
1 polymer ?
#
loop_
_entity_poly.entity_id
_entity_poly.type
_entity_poly.pdbx_seq_one_letter_code
_entity_poly.pdbx_strand_id
1 'polypeptide(L)' 'MFKANPQSIIDTFKQASPLGKLAEADDIARVMYFLSSDESNPITGENIPVSAGFEVYSGQPVQK' A
#
# COMPACT_ATOMS: atom_id res chain seq x y z
N MET A 1 1.77 -15.07 -6.80
CA MET A 1 2.27 -14.04 -5.88
C MET A 1 2.81 -12.88 -6.71
N PHE A 2 2.42 -11.63 -6.44
CA PHE A 2 2.88 -10.47 -7.24
C PHE A 2 4.42 -10.34 -7.28
N LYS A 3 5.10 -10.76 -6.21
CA LYS A 3 6.57 -10.77 -6.11
C LYS A 3 7.27 -11.82 -6.99
N ALA A 4 6.53 -12.74 -7.61
CA ALA A 4 7.09 -13.73 -8.54
C ALA A 4 7.17 -13.22 -9.99
N ASN A 5 6.70 -12.00 -10.26
CA ASN A 5 6.82 -11.37 -11.57
C ASN A 5 8.29 -11.02 -11.90
N PRO A 6 8.61 -10.80 -13.19
CA PRO A 6 9.89 -10.23 -13.59
C PRO A 6 10.19 -8.91 -12.86
N GLN A 7 11.47 -8.64 -12.59
CA GLN A 7 11.89 -7.45 -11.85
C GLN A 7 11.42 -6.15 -12.51
N SER A 8 11.39 -6.10 -13.85
CA SER A 8 10.88 -4.94 -14.62
C SER A 8 9.43 -4.61 -14.32
N ILE A 9 8.58 -5.62 -14.10
CA ILE A 9 7.17 -5.44 -13.73
C ILE A 9 7.09 -4.90 -12.30
N ILE A 10 7.86 -5.48 -11.38
CA ILE A 10 7.91 -5.01 -9.99
C ILE A 10 8.36 -3.54 -9.92
N ASP A 11 9.37 -3.17 -10.70
CA ASP A 11 9.92 -1.80 -10.71
C ASP A 11 8.94 -0.80 -11.31
N THR A 12 8.19 -1.19 -12.34
CA THR A 12 7.10 -0.38 -12.89
C THR A 12 6.08 -0.02 -11.82
N PHE A 13 5.67 -0.99 -11.00
CA PHE A 13 4.71 -0.74 -9.92
C PHE A 13 5.30 0.07 -8.76
N LYS A 14 6.59 -0.12 -8.43
CA LYS A 14 7.26 0.73 -7.45
C LYS A 14 7.33 2.19 -7.91
N GLN A 15 7.64 2.44 -9.18
CA GLN A 15 7.70 3.81 -9.74
C GLN A 15 6.33 4.50 -9.78
N ALA A 16 5.25 3.73 -9.95
CA ALA A 16 3.89 4.25 -9.89
C ALA A 16 3.42 4.63 -8.47
N SER A 17 4.07 4.10 -7.43
CA SER A 17 3.80 4.50 -6.05
C SER A 17 4.40 5.87 -5.77
N PRO A 18 3.64 6.82 -5.21
CA PRO A 18 4.18 8.08 -4.69
C PRO A 18 5.29 7.92 -3.64
N LEU A 19 5.32 6.79 -2.92
CA LEU A 19 6.36 6.47 -1.95
C LEU A 19 7.51 5.62 -2.54
N GLY A 20 7.49 5.33 -3.85
CA GLY A 20 8.53 4.56 -4.52
C GLY A 20 8.62 3.10 -4.06
N LYS A 21 7.57 2.56 -3.42
CA LYS A 21 7.56 1.21 -2.87
C LYS A 21 6.22 0.51 -3.07
N LEU A 22 6.24 -0.82 -2.95
CA LEU A 22 5.02 -1.60 -2.78
C LEU A 22 4.66 -1.62 -1.30
N ALA A 23 3.36 -1.60 -1.00
CA ALA A 23 2.92 -1.90 0.36
C ALA A 23 3.27 -3.35 0.71
N GLU A 24 3.87 -3.54 1.87
CA GLU A 24 4.27 -4.84 2.39
C GLU A 24 3.33 -5.30 3.51
N ALA A 25 3.27 -6.60 3.80
CA ALA A 25 2.41 -7.13 4.87
C ALA A 25 2.64 -6.41 6.22
N ASP A 26 3.89 -6.08 6.52
CA ASP A 26 4.26 -5.35 7.74
C ASP A 26 3.73 -3.90 7.75
N ASP A 27 3.54 -3.26 6.59
CA ASP A 27 2.92 -1.94 6.50
C ASP A 27 1.44 -2.02 6.95
N ILE A 28 0.71 -3.05 6.48
CA ILE A 28 -0.67 -3.31 6.90
C ILE A 28 -0.71 -3.62 8.41
N ALA A 29 0.18 -4.50 8.89
CA ALA A 29 0.22 -4.90 10.30
C ALA A 29 0.45 -3.70 11.24
N ARG A 30 1.32 -2.76 10.86
CA ARG A 30 1.54 -1.52 11.64
C ARG A 30 0.29 -0.66 11.75
N VAL A 31 -0.46 -0.49 10.65
CA VAL A 31 -1.70 0.30 10.67
C VAL A 31 -2.79 -0.42 11.46
N MET A 32 -2.90 -1.74 11.32
CA MET A 32 -3.81 -2.54 12.15
C MET A 32 -3.49 -2.42 13.64
N TYR A 33 -2.21 -2.48 14.00
CA TYR A 33 -1.77 -2.29 15.38
C TYR A 33 -2.17 -0.91 15.91
N PHE A 34 -1.90 0.16 15.15
CA PHE A 34 -2.35 1.51 15.51
C PHE A 34 -3.87 1.57 15.71
N LEU A 35 -4.67 1.04 14.78
CA LEU A 35 -6.13 1.05 14.86
C LEU A 35 -6.69 0.20 16.01
N SER A 36 -5.90 -0.73 16.55
CA SER A 36 -6.25 -1.53 17.73
C SER A 36 -5.84 -0.87 19.06
N SER A 37 -5.16 0.27 19.02
CA SER A 37 -4.64 0.96 20.19
C SER A 37 -5.60 2.05 20.70
N ASP A 38 -5.40 2.47 21.95
CA ASP A 38 -6.17 3.58 22.53
C ASP A 38 -5.94 4.92 21.80
N GLU A 39 -4.81 5.06 21.09
CA GLU A 39 -4.47 6.29 20.35
C GLU A 39 -5.43 6.56 19.17
N SER A 40 -6.10 5.52 18.65
CA SER A 40 -7.05 5.65 17.55
C SER A 40 -8.52 5.68 17.99
N ASN A 41 -8.83 5.81 19.29
CA ASN A 41 -10.20 5.72 19.82
C ASN A 41 -11.25 6.62 19.12
N PRO A 42 -10.92 7.83 18.61
CA PRO A 42 -11.89 8.63 17.85
C PRO A 42 -12.17 8.14 16.42
N ILE A 43 -11.41 7.18 15.89
CA ILE A 43 -11.50 6.72 14.50
C ILE A 43 -12.47 5.55 14.40
N THR A 44 -13.57 5.73 13.68
CA THR A 44 -14.56 4.67 13.41
C THR A 44 -15.27 4.93 12.08
N GLY A 45 -15.69 3.86 11.39
CA GLY A 45 -16.41 3.97 10.11
C GLY A 45 -15.56 4.37 8.90
N GLU A 46 -14.24 4.42 9.05
CA GLU A 46 -13.32 4.88 8.00
C GLU A 46 -12.63 3.72 7.27
N ASN A 47 -12.37 3.92 5.97
CA ASN A 47 -11.47 3.07 5.19
C ASN A 47 -10.09 3.75 5.12
N ILE A 48 -9.10 3.21 5.84
CA ILE A 48 -7.73 3.75 5.83
C ILE A 48 -6.89 3.05 4.76
N PRO A 49 -6.50 3.72 3.66
CA PRO A 49 -5.70 3.12 2.60
C PRO A 49 -4.26 2.89 3.04
N VAL A 50 -3.77 1.65 2.90
CA VAL A 50 -2.38 1.25 3.16
C VAL A 50 -1.73 0.75 1.88
N SER A 51 -1.73 1.61 0.86
CA SER A 51 -1.34 1.25 -0.52
C SER A 51 -0.03 1.89 -0.97
N ALA A 52 0.71 2.54 -0.08
CA ALA A 52 1.86 3.38 -0.46
C ALA A 52 1.49 4.45 -1.52
N GLY A 53 0.25 4.96 -1.46
CA GLY A 53 -0.27 6.00 -2.36
C GLY A 53 -0.72 5.48 -3.74
N PHE A 54 -0.84 4.16 -3.93
CA PHE A 54 -1.25 3.61 -5.22
C PHE A 54 -2.67 4.01 -5.64
N GLU A 55 -3.54 4.27 -4.67
CA GLU A 55 -4.94 4.62 -4.89
C GLU A 55 -5.13 6.06 -5.38
N VAL A 56 -4.15 6.94 -5.16
CA VAL A 56 -4.21 8.36 -5.57
C VAL A 56 -3.50 8.63 -6.88
N TYR A 57 -2.73 7.66 -7.40
CA TYR A 57 -2.05 7.78 -8.69
C TYR A 57 -3.03 7.51 -9.84
N SER A 58 -3.04 8.35 -10.88
CA SER A 58 -3.97 8.25 -12.02
C SER A 58 -3.45 7.46 -13.22
N GLY A 59 -2.20 6.97 -13.18
CA GLY A 59 -1.53 6.29 -14.28
C GLY A 59 -1.29 4.80 -14.03
N GLN A 60 -2.25 4.09 -13.42
CA GLN A 60 -2.06 2.73 -12.91
C GLN A 60 -1.32 1.82 -13.89
N PRO A 61 -0.20 1.21 -13.46
CA PRO A 61 0.56 0.33 -14.32
C PRO A 61 -0.24 -0.95 -14.57
N VAL A 62 -0.13 -1.46 -15.79
CA VAL A 62 -0.75 -2.72 -16.18
C VAL A 62 0.28 -3.83 -16.02
N GLN A 63 -0.08 -4.88 -15.29
CA GLN A 63 0.69 -6.12 -15.26
C GLN A 63 0.51 -6.82 -16.62
N LYS A 64 1.47 -6.63 -17.53
CA LYS A 64 1.51 -7.26 -18.86
C LYS A 64 2.53 -8.40 -18.89
#